data_AF-A0A0N5BP71-F1
#
_entry.id   AF-A0A0N5BP71-F1
#
_cell.length_a   1.000
_cell.length_b   1.000
_cell.length_c   1.000
_cell.angle_alpha   90.00
_cell.angle_beta   90.00
_cell.angle_gamma   90.00
#
_symmetry.space_group_name_H-M   'P 1'
#
loop_
_entity.id
_entity.type
_entity.pdbx_description
1 polymer ?
#
loop_
_entity_poly.entity_id
_entity_poly.type
_entity_poly.pdbx_seq_one_letter_code
_entity_poly.pdbx_strand_id
1 'polypeptide(L)'
;MDTDGNTPLLHQRCNFLQKVALYLALENEERESKDVELLERRINKEIREISFGNKVDLDKSIKRNICKNKKCMKTLTSKSIIIKLKTNNKKQHFIVRTCKNCGFTNRYLLKK
;
A
#
# COMPACT_ATOMS: atom_id res chain seq x y z
N MET A 1 16.34 24.42 6.19
CA MET A 1 16.64 23.24 7.03
C MET A 1 15.82 23.46 8.28
N ASP A 2 14.79 22.65 8.54
CA ASP A 2 14.02 22.61 9.80
C ASP A 2 12.90 21.56 9.66
N THR A 3 13.19 20.26 9.83
CA THR A 3 12.13 19.21 9.86
C THR A 3 12.43 18.05 10.82
N ASP A 4 13.29 18.20 11.82
CA ASP A 4 13.70 17.06 12.64
C ASP A 4 12.75 16.73 13.82
N GLY A 5 11.88 17.67 14.23
CA GLY A 5 10.90 17.40 15.31
C GLY A 5 9.62 16.68 14.87
N ASN A 6 9.11 16.96 13.66
CA ASN A 6 7.82 16.44 13.19
C ASN A 6 7.90 15.11 12.44
N THR A 7 9.07 14.75 11.91
CA THR A 7 9.25 13.52 11.14
C THR A 7 8.89 12.26 11.94
N PRO A 8 9.31 12.09 13.21
CA PRO A 8 8.90 10.95 14.04
C PRO A 8 7.38 10.86 14.23
N LEU A 9 6.71 12.01 14.43
CA LEU A 9 5.25 12.07 14.59
C LEU A 9 4.52 11.67 13.29
N LEU A 10 5.03 12.08 12.13
CA LEU A 10 4.48 11.69 10.83
C LEU A 10 4.65 10.18 10.57
N HIS A 11 5.77 9.59 10.95
CA HIS A 11 5.95 8.14 10.89
C HIS A 11 4.96 7.40 11.79
N GLN A 12 4.78 7.84 13.04
CA GLN A 12 3.81 7.25 13.96
C GLN A 12 2.38 7.35 13.42
N ARG A 13 1.99 8.51 12.88
CA ARG A 13 0.69 8.72 12.23
C ARG A 13 0.48 7.78 11.05
N CYS A 14 1.44 7.67 10.14
CA CYS A 14 1.33 6.75 9.01
C CYS A 14 1.26 5.28 9.44
N ASN A 15 2.01 4.89 10.48
CA ASN A 15 1.94 3.54 11.05
C ASN A 15 0.54 3.26 11.62
N PHE A 16 -0.03 4.20 12.38
CA PHE A 16 -1.38 4.08 12.91
C PHE A 16 -2.42 3.97 11.79
N LEU A 17 -2.41 4.90 10.83
CA LEU A 17 -3.33 4.89 9.69
C LEU A 17 -3.23 3.60 8.87
N GLN A 18 -2.02 3.06 8.66
CA GLN A 18 -1.83 1.80 7.95
C GLN A 18 -2.48 0.62 8.67
N LYS A 19 -2.42 0.58 10.02
CA LYS A 19 -3.08 -0.46 10.82
C LYS A 19 -4.61 -0.37 10.67
N VAL A 20 -5.16 0.84 10.73
CA VAL A 20 -6.61 1.07 10.54
C VAL A 20 -7.04 0.66 9.13
N ALA A 21 -6.29 1.07 8.09
CA ALA A 21 -6.59 0.69 6.71
C ALA A 21 -6.56 -0.84 6.50
N LEU A 22 -5.61 -1.55 7.12
CA LEU A 22 -5.55 -3.01 7.08
C LEU A 22 -6.77 -3.65 7.76
N TYR A 23 -7.15 -3.15 8.94
CA TYR A 23 -8.33 -3.65 9.66
C TYR A 23 -9.60 -3.49 8.81
N LEU A 24 -9.85 -2.28 8.30
CA LEU A 24 -11.01 -2.01 7.45
C LEU A 24 -11.00 -2.86 6.18
N ALA A 25 -9.83 -3.04 5.55
CA ALA A 25 -9.72 -3.85 4.35
C ALA A 25 -10.07 -5.32 4.61
N LEU A 26 -9.63 -5.88 5.74
CA LEU A 26 -9.95 -7.26 6.14
C LEU A 26 -11.42 -7.42 6.51
N GLU A 27 -11.97 -6.50 7.30
CA GLU A 27 -13.40 -6.46 7.64
C GLU A 27 -14.27 -6.40 6.37
N ASN A 28 -13.83 -5.61 5.38
CA ASN A 28 -14.57 -5.44 4.15
C ASN A 28 -14.50 -6.63 3.18
N GLU A 29 -13.59 -7.59 3.41
CA GLU A 29 -13.61 -8.86 2.66
C GLU A 29 -14.81 -9.74 3.02
N GLU A 30 -15.44 -9.50 4.16
CA GLU A 30 -16.60 -10.24 4.64
C GLU A 30 -17.89 -9.43 4.46
N ARG A 31 -17.82 -8.12 4.72
CA ARG A 31 -19.00 -7.24 4.68
C ARG A 31 -19.37 -6.75 3.29
N GLU A 32 -18.39 -6.67 2.38
CA GLU A 32 -18.55 -6.10 1.03
C GLU A 32 -19.21 -4.70 1.03
N SER A 33 -18.94 -3.90 2.06
CA SER A 33 -19.49 -2.55 2.22
C SER A 33 -18.71 -1.52 1.40
N LYS A 34 -19.45 -0.75 0.61
CA LYS A 34 -18.88 0.36 -0.17
C LYS A 34 -18.36 1.48 0.73
N ASP A 35 -19.00 1.74 1.86
CA ASP A 35 -18.61 2.83 2.77
C ASP A 35 -17.30 2.52 3.48
N VAL A 36 -17.13 1.27 3.92
CA VAL A 36 -15.87 0.79 4.51
C VAL A 36 -14.75 0.86 3.47
N GLU A 37 -15.01 0.46 2.21
CA GLU A 37 -14.02 0.61 1.12
C GLU A 37 -13.63 2.08 0.90
N LEU A 38 -14.60 2.99 0.85
CA LEU A 38 -14.32 4.41 0.61
C LEU A 38 -13.50 5.02 1.74
N LEU A 39 -13.80 4.68 2.99
CA LEU A 39 -13.03 5.12 4.16
C LEU A 39 -11.59 4.62 4.10
N GLU A 40 -11.42 3.31 3.84
CA GLU A 40 -10.12 2.66 3.69
C GLU A 40 -9.25 3.31 2.58
N ARG A 41 -9.85 3.59 1.41
CA ARG A 41 -9.18 4.30 0.31
C ARG A 41 -8.82 5.74 0.67
N ARG A 42 -9.64 6.42 1.47
CA ARG A 42 -9.38 7.81 1.92
C ARG A 42 -8.17 7.85 2.85
N ILE A 43 -8.07 6.91 3.79
CA ILE A 43 -6.92 6.74 4.68
C ILE A 43 -5.64 6.49 3.86
N ASN A 44 -5.69 5.60 2.88
CA ASN A 44 -4.52 5.34 2.02
C ASN A 44 -4.09 6.54 1.19
N LYS A 45 -5.04 7.38 0.77
CA LYS A 45 -4.74 8.65 0.10
C LYS A 45 -4.01 9.60 1.04
N GLU A 46 -4.44 9.70 2.30
CA GLU A 46 -3.78 10.52 3.32
C GLU A 46 -2.36 10.05 3.63
N ILE A 47 -2.14 8.74 3.80
CA ILE A 47 -0.79 8.16 3.99
C ILE A 47 0.13 8.57 2.82
N ARG A 48 -0.39 8.51 1.60
CA ARG A 48 0.36 8.92 0.40
C ARG A 48 0.66 10.42 0.43
N GLU A 49 -0.31 11.26 0.74
CA GLU A 49 -0.12 12.72 0.83
C GLU A 49 0.93 13.08 1.89
N ILE A 50 0.93 12.40 3.05
CA ILE A 50 1.96 12.59 4.08
C ILE A 50 3.35 12.23 3.52
N SER A 51 3.49 11.07 2.88
CA SER A 51 4.79 10.62 2.34
C SER A 51 5.32 11.52 1.23
N PHE A 52 4.47 11.92 0.28
CA PHE A 52 4.90 12.74 -0.86
C PHE A 52 5.01 14.23 -0.50
N GLY A 53 4.04 14.78 0.23
CA GLY A 53 3.98 16.20 0.58
C GLY A 53 5.04 16.61 1.59
N ASN A 54 5.31 15.76 2.59
CA ASN A 54 6.29 16.06 3.65
C ASN A 54 7.66 15.41 3.38
N LYS A 55 7.86 14.77 2.22
CA LYS A 55 9.07 14.03 1.85
C LYS A 55 9.49 12.97 2.89
N VAL A 56 8.53 12.42 3.62
CA VAL A 56 8.77 11.37 4.62
C VAL A 56 8.93 10.03 3.91
N ASP A 57 10.10 9.40 4.08
CA ASP A 57 10.35 8.07 3.53
C ASP A 57 9.72 6.98 4.40
N LEU A 58 8.44 6.70 4.17
CA LEU A 58 7.74 5.62 4.88
C LEU A 58 8.35 4.25 4.59
N ASP A 59 8.20 3.36 5.58
CA ASP A 59 8.60 1.97 5.47
C ASP A 59 8.04 1.32 4.19
N LYS A 60 8.88 0.51 3.54
CA LYS A 60 8.54 -0.09 2.26
C LYS A 60 7.33 -1.03 2.37
N SER A 61 7.07 -1.65 3.51
CA SER A 61 5.90 -2.52 3.72
C SER A 61 4.59 -1.73 3.60
N ILE A 62 4.52 -0.53 4.18
CA ILE A 62 3.37 0.40 4.07
C ILE A 62 3.11 0.69 2.59
N LYS A 63 4.13 1.20 1.89
CA LYS A 63 4.03 1.56 0.46
C LYS A 63 3.69 0.35 -0.43
N ARG A 64 4.10 -0.86 -0.05
CA ARG A 64 3.84 -2.10 -0.80
C ARG A 64 2.44 -2.66 -0.55
N ASN A 65 1.81 -2.32 0.57
CA ASN A 65 0.46 -2.79 0.91
C ASN A 65 -0.64 -1.90 0.34
N ILE A 66 -0.31 -0.78 -0.31
CA ILE A 66 -1.27 0.11 -0.96
C ILE A 66 -1.18 -0.04 -2.48
N CYS A 67 -2.32 -0.10 -3.16
CA CYS A 67 -2.36 -0.06 -4.62
C CYS A 67 -1.82 1.28 -5.15
N LYS A 68 -0.77 1.24 -5.98
CA LYS A 68 -0.12 2.45 -6.49
C LYS A 68 -0.93 3.23 -7.53
N ASN A 69 -1.98 2.63 -8.08
CA ASN A 69 -2.92 3.33 -8.96
C ASN A 69 -3.64 4.42 -8.17
N LYS A 70 -3.40 5.69 -8.52
CA LYS A 70 -3.95 6.88 -7.85
C LYS A 70 -5.48 6.89 -7.77
N LYS A 71 -6.16 6.24 -8.72
CA LYS A 71 -7.63 6.12 -8.73
C LYS A 71 -8.13 5.01 -7.81
N CYS A 72 -7.31 3.98 -7.55
CA CYS A 72 -7.68 2.83 -6.74
C CYS A 72 -7.35 3.08 -5.25
N MET A 73 -6.07 3.21 -4.90
CA MET A 73 -5.60 3.35 -3.50
C MET A 73 -6.13 2.30 -2.52
N LYS A 74 -6.60 1.15 -3.00
CA LYS A 74 -7.07 0.04 -2.14
C LYS A 74 -5.90 -0.65 -1.47
N THR A 75 -6.09 -1.10 -0.24
CA THR A 75 -5.18 -1.93 0.53
C THR A 75 -5.13 -3.31 -0.09
N LEU A 76 -3.94 -3.85 -0.23
CA LEU A 76 -3.63 -5.10 -0.90
C LEU A 76 -3.46 -6.21 0.13
N THR A 77 -4.58 -6.74 0.58
CA THR A 77 -4.72 -7.99 1.36
C THR A 77 -4.44 -9.23 0.50
N SER A 78 -4.43 -10.41 1.12
CA SER A 78 -4.28 -11.69 0.42
C SER A 78 -5.43 -11.97 -0.56
N LYS A 79 -6.68 -11.62 -0.24
CA LYS A 79 -7.81 -11.85 -1.16
C LYS A 79 -7.88 -10.81 -2.27
N SER A 80 -7.43 -9.57 -2.03
CA SER A 80 -7.50 -8.48 -3.02
C SER A 80 -6.33 -8.45 -4.02
N ILE A 81 -5.41 -9.42 -3.93
CA ILE A 81 -4.22 -9.46 -4.77
C ILE A 81 -4.00 -10.82 -5.45
N ILE A 82 -3.38 -10.77 -6.63
CA ILE A 82 -2.81 -11.93 -7.30
C ILE A 82 -1.29 -11.84 -7.22
N ILE A 83 -0.64 -12.91 -6.77
CA ILE A 83 0.82 -13.00 -6.66
C ILE A 83 1.31 -14.05 -7.66
N LYS A 84 2.30 -13.69 -8.49
CA LYS A 84 2.95 -14.61 -9.45
C LYS A 84 4.46 -14.47 -9.37
N LEU A 85 5.17 -15.59 -9.41
CA LEU A 85 6.62 -15.60 -9.65
C LEU A 85 6.86 -15.45 -11.16
N LYS A 86 7.75 -14.54 -11.57
CA LYS A 86 8.22 -14.44 -12.95
C LYS A 86 9.74 -14.43 -12.99
N THR A 87 10.30 -15.07 -14.01
CA THR A 87 11.74 -15.05 -14.28
C THR A 87 11.97 -14.35 -15.62
N ASN A 88 12.95 -13.45 -15.69
CA ASN A 88 13.32 -12.82 -16.95
C ASN A 88 14.43 -13.60 -17.67
N ASN A 89 14.78 -13.16 -18.88
CA ASN A 89 15.84 -13.78 -19.69
C ASN A 89 17.23 -13.73 -19.01
N LYS A 90 17.45 -12.78 -18.09
CA LYS A 90 18.67 -12.66 -17.28
C LYS A 90 18.66 -13.57 -16.04
N LYS A 91 17.74 -14.54 -15.96
CA LYS A 91 17.54 -15.45 -14.81
C LYS A 91 17.29 -14.72 -13.48
N GLN A 92 16.76 -13.50 -13.53
CA GLN A 92 16.36 -12.76 -12.33
C GLN A 92 14.91 -13.09 -11.99
N HIS A 93 14.64 -13.35 -10.70
CA HIS A 93 13.31 -13.69 -10.21
C HIS A 93 12.58 -12.47 -9.68
N PHE A 94 11.29 -12.38 -9.95
CA PHE A 94 10.43 -11.27 -9.53
C PHE A 94 9.15 -11.79 -8.90
N ILE A 95 8.76 -11.18 -7.78
CA ILE A 95 7.39 -11.25 -7.28
C ILE A 95 6.56 -10.21 -8.05
N VAL A 96 5.58 -10.67 -8.81
CA VAL A 96 4.60 -9.84 -9.50
C VAL A 96 3.31 -9.82 -8.68
N ARG A 97 2.90 -8.62 -8.27
CA ARG A 97 1.70 -8.38 -7.46
C ARG A 97 0.70 -7.58 -8.29
N THR A 98 -0.48 -8.13 -8.54
CA THR A 98 -1.56 -7.47 -9.31
C THR A 98 -2.77 -7.24 -8.43
N CYS A 99 -3.25 -6.00 -8.37
CA CYS A 99 -4.47 -5.64 -7.66
C CYS A 99 -5.69 -6.20 -8.39
N LYS A 100 -6.53 -7.02 -7.73
CA LYS A 100 -7.74 -7.58 -8.35
C LYS A 100 -8.78 -6.51 -8.68
N ASN A 101 -8.81 -5.41 -7.93
CA ASN A 101 -9.81 -4.35 -8.10
C ASN A 101 -9.61 -3.51 -9.37
N CYS A 102 -8.36 -3.22 -9.75
CA CYS A 102 -8.07 -2.29 -10.86
C CYS A 102 -7.04 -2.82 -11.86
N GLY A 103 -6.57 -4.06 -11.70
CA GLY A 103 -5.59 -4.68 -12.59
C GLY A 103 -4.17 -4.12 -12.50
N PHE A 104 -3.90 -3.10 -11.66
CA PHE A 104 -2.57 -2.51 -11.57
C PHE A 104 -1.53 -3.49 -11.04
N THR A 105 -0.40 -3.61 -11.74
CA THR A 105 0.67 -4.57 -11.44
C THR A 105 1.94 -3.88 -10.96
N ASN A 106 2.53 -4.38 -9.89
CA ASN A 106 3.89 -4.05 -9.44
C ASN A 106 4.80 -5.28 -9.51
N ARG A 107 6.10 -5.08 -9.73
CA ARG A 107 7.11 -6.14 -9.74
C ARG A 107 8.19 -5.82 -8.71
N TYR A 108 8.61 -6.83 -7.96
CA TYR A 108 9.67 -6.74 -6.96
C TYR A 108 10.74 -7.76 -7.28
N LEU A 109 11.96 -7.30 -7.56
CA LEU A 109 13.12 -8.17 -7.78
C LEU A 109 13.45 -8.92 -6.48
N LEU A 110 13.56 -10.24 -6.57
CA LEU A 110 14.12 -11.08 -5.52
C LEU A 110 15.64 -11.04 -5.66
N LYS A 111 16.31 -10.48 -4.66
CA LYS A 111 17.76 -10.59 -4.56
C LYS A 111 18.10 -12.01 -4.08
N LYS A 112 19.19 -12.57 -4.62
CA LYS A 112 19.78 -13.82 -4.14
C LYS A 112 20.39 -13.61 -2.77
#